data_AF-A0A1E8CWT9-F1
#
_entry.id   AF-A0A1E8CWT9-F1
#
_cell.length_a   1.000
_cell.length_b   1.000
_cell.length_c   1.000
_cell.angle_alpha   90.00
_cell.angle_beta   90.00
_cell.angle_gamma   90.00
#
_symmetry.space_group_name_H-M   'P 1'
#
loop_
_entity.id
_entity.type
_entity.pdbx_description
1 polymer ?
#
loop_
_entity_poly.entity_id
_entity_poly.type
_entity_poly.pdbx_seq_one_letter_code
_entity_poly.pdbx_strand_id
1 'polypeptide(L)'
;MPFTATGDQVDVRPPTEADTTAYREAVTRSSKRLSRFAMPDPENLPAVVAAQSPTYRTFMIWARDPGGDQNRAGLVGRVNVSNVVRGAFGSATIGYDAYDPYAGRGLFSEGLALALELAFADAPLGMGLHRVEANIQPTNTRSAGLVRSLGFVHEGFSRGFLHLPGVDGRRDWRDHDRYAMLATDWPAMPYRQQSGRRLAVVVRASPVWDPAGLAPLLAAELGVPLYTAGPELTLPVLFELLRVSPVGGVVECRTSGAELRIGLARARFDPAVVPVLDPVEDVTRSAVTRAALEAIAAFAATT
;
A
#
# COMPACT_ATOMS: atom_id res chain seq x y z
N MET A 1 21.41 17.26 14.11
CA MET A 1 20.66 16.86 15.32
C MET A 1 20.58 15.34 15.32
N PRO A 2 20.62 14.64 16.47
CA PRO A 2 20.40 13.20 16.45
C PRO A 2 18.94 12.95 16.02
N PHE A 3 18.71 11.91 15.21
CA PHE A 3 17.38 11.50 14.77
C PHE A 3 16.59 10.90 15.94
N THR A 4 16.15 11.74 16.85
CA THR A 4 15.49 11.35 18.10
C THR A 4 14.17 12.07 18.23
N ALA A 5 13.17 11.37 18.75
CA ALA A 5 11.85 11.91 19.04
C ALA A 5 11.29 11.29 20.32
N THR A 6 10.51 12.05 21.06
CA THR A 6 9.90 11.64 22.32
C THR A 6 8.40 11.81 22.21
N GLY A 7 7.67 10.71 22.47
CA GLY A 7 6.22 10.70 22.60
C GLY A 7 5.78 10.64 24.06
N ASP A 8 4.51 10.36 24.26
CA ASP A 8 3.90 10.24 25.59
C ASP A 8 4.38 8.98 26.31
N GLN A 9 4.45 7.84 25.60
CA GLN A 9 4.77 6.53 26.15
C GLN A 9 6.09 5.95 25.64
N VAL A 10 6.68 6.52 24.58
CA VAL A 10 7.90 5.97 23.98
C VAL A 10 8.93 7.04 23.61
N ASP A 11 10.19 6.65 23.64
CA ASP A 11 11.30 7.40 23.05
C ASP A 11 11.82 6.66 21.82
N VAL A 12 12.15 7.41 20.77
CA VAL A 12 12.68 6.88 19.51
C VAL A 12 14.07 7.45 19.28
N ARG A 13 15.04 6.57 19.01
CA ARG A 13 16.42 6.97 18.71
C ARG A 13 17.15 5.95 17.84
N PRO A 14 18.29 6.30 17.22
CA PRO A 14 19.11 5.32 16.51
C PRO A 14 19.68 4.25 17.46
N PRO A 15 20.00 3.06 16.94
CA PRO A 15 20.66 2.02 17.72
C PRO A 15 22.10 2.40 18.04
N THR A 16 22.59 1.88 19.17
CA THR A 16 23.99 1.95 19.60
C THR A 16 24.46 0.56 20.03
N GLU A 17 25.78 0.34 20.10
CA GLU A 17 26.32 -0.95 20.56
C GLU A 17 25.88 -1.30 22.00
N ALA A 18 25.63 -0.29 22.83
CA ALA A 18 25.13 -0.47 24.20
C ALA A 18 23.74 -1.14 24.26
N ASP A 19 22.97 -1.11 23.16
CA ASP A 19 21.63 -1.68 23.11
C ASP A 19 21.64 -3.21 22.87
N THR A 20 22.81 -3.83 22.69
CA THR A 20 22.95 -5.23 22.27
C THR A 20 22.23 -6.22 23.19
N THR A 21 22.37 -6.06 24.51
CA THR A 21 21.72 -6.95 25.48
C THR A 21 20.20 -6.84 25.41
N ALA A 22 19.66 -5.61 25.46
CA ALA A 22 18.22 -5.37 25.41
C ALA A 22 17.60 -5.85 24.07
N TYR A 23 18.30 -5.61 22.95
CA TYR A 23 17.88 -6.10 21.64
C TYR A 23 17.82 -7.63 21.60
N ARG A 24 18.91 -8.30 22.02
CA ARG A 24 18.99 -9.77 22.05
C ARG A 24 17.85 -10.37 22.87
N GLU A 25 17.60 -9.85 24.07
CA GLU A 25 16.52 -10.30 24.94
C GLU A 25 15.13 -10.07 24.32
N ALA A 26 14.88 -8.89 23.76
CA ALA A 26 13.61 -8.56 23.13
C ALA A 26 13.31 -9.43 21.90
N VAL A 27 14.30 -9.64 21.03
CA VAL A 27 14.18 -10.48 19.83
C VAL A 27 14.00 -11.95 20.23
N THR A 28 14.80 -12.45 21.17
CA THR A 28 14.73 -13.84 21.64
C THR A 28 13.34 -14.16 22.19
N ARG A 29 12.83 -13.29 23.07
CA ARG A 29 11.51 -13.43 23.69
C ARG A 29 10.36 -13.32 22.67
N SER A 30 10.54 -12.53 21.63
CA SER A 30 9.54 -12.34 20.57
C SER A 30 9.66 -13.35 19.43
N SER A 31 10.72 -14.17 19.40
CA SER A 31 11.12 -14.97 18.25
C SER A 31 9.99 -15.85 17.71
N LYS A 32 9.31 -16.61 18.58
CA LYS A 32 8.19 -17.47 18.18
C LYS A 32 7.08 -16.72 17.44
N ARG A 33 6.80 -15.47 17.83
CA ARG A 33 5.79 -14.63 17.17
C ARG A 33 6.32 -14.03 15.87
N LEU A 34 7.55 -13.52 15.86
CA LEU A 34 8.18 -12.89 14.71
C LEU A 34 8.44 -13.88 13.57
N SER A 35 8.83 -15.12 13.88
CA SER A 35 9.15 -16.17 12.90
C SER A 35 8.00 -16.58 11.98
N ARG A 36 6.77 -16.09 12.24
CA ARG A 36 5.63 -16.26 11.32
C ARG A 36 5.77 -15.44 10.03
N PHE A 37 6.53 -14.34 10.06
CA PHE A 37 6.61 -13.38 8.97
C PHE A 37 8.01 -12.82 8.71
N ALA A 38 8.96 -13.06 9.62
CA ALA A 38 10.31 -12.54 9.57
C ALA A 38 11.33 -13.61 9.99
N MET A 39 12.61 -13.28 9.86
CA MET A 39 13.73 -14.09 10.35
C MET A 39 14.37 -13.35 11.52
N PRO A 40 13.87 -13.55 12.76
CA PRO A 40 14.42 -12.86 13.92
C PRO A 40 15.87 -13.31 14.16
N ASP A 41 16.77 -12.34 14.26
CA ASP A 41 18.18 -12.57 14.56
C ASP A 41 18.57 -11.72 15.79
N PRO A 42 18.71 -12.35 16.98
CA PRO A 42 19.04 -11.66 18.21
C PRO A 42 20.50 -11.16 18.26
N GLU A 43 21.34 -11.57 17.31
CA GLU A 43 22.77 -11.22 17.24
C GLU A 43 23.06 -10.06 16.28
N ASN A 44 22.10 -9.67 15.44
CA ASN A 44 22.35 -8.77 14.31
C ASN A 44 22.59 -7.29 14.66
N LEU A 45 22.43 -6.87 15.92
CA LEU A 45 22.51 -5.44 16.25
C LEU A 45 23.84 -4.77 15.85
N PRO A 46 25.03 -5.37 16.08
CA PRO A 46 26.29 -4.75 15.67
C PRO A 46 26.36 -4.45 14.17
N ALA A 47 25.87 -5.36 13.32
CA ALA A 47 25.80 -5.13 11.89
C ALA A 47 24.79 -4.03 11.52
N VAL A 48 23.65 -3.96 12.22
CA VAL A 48 22.66 -2.87 12.06
C VAL A 48 23.27 -1.51 12.43
N VAL A 49 24.04 -1.42 13.52
CA VAL A 49 24.74 -0.20 13.94
C VAL A 49 25.79 0.20 12.91
N ALA A 50 26.60 -0.74 12.42
CA ALA A 50 27.61 -0.47 11.39
C ALA A 50 27.01 -0.04 10.05
N ALA A 51 25.80 -0.50 9.71
CA ALA A 51 25.13 -0.19 8.45
C ALA A 51 24.45 1.19 8.41
N GLN A 52 24.38 1.91 9.54
CA GLN A 52 23.70 3.21 9.61
C GLN A 52 24.32 4.21 8.63
N SER A 53 23.55 4.65 7.63
CA SER A 53 24.00 5.56 6.56
C SER A 53 22.89 6.51 6.10
N PRO A 54 23.16 7.50 5.23
CA PRO A 54 22.11 8.34 4.64
C PRO A 54 21.04 7.57 3.85
N THR A 55 21.32 6.31 3.48
CA THR A 55 20.42 5.44 2.72
C THR A 55 19.87 4.24 3.51
N TYR A 56 20.29 4.08 4.76
CA TYR A 56 19.81 3.04 5.66
C TYR A 56 19.80 3.57 7.10
N ARG A 57 18.62 3.66 7.70
CA ARG A 57 18.46 4.11 9.09
C ARG A 57 17.60 3.14 9.87
N THR A 58 17.98 2.89 11.11
CA THR A 58 17.17 2.15 12.07
C THR A 58 16.79 3.07 13.22
N PHE A 59 15.54 2.98 13.63
CA PHE A 59 15.00 3.61 14.81
C PHE A 59 14.60 2.54 15.82
N MET A 60 15.14 2.64 17.03
CA MET A 60 14.80 1.80 18.18
C MET A 60 13.75 2.54 19.01
N ILE A 61 12.65 1.85 19.33
CA ILE A 61 11.53 2.39 20.11
C ILE A 61 11.65 1.83 21.52
N TRP A 62 11.76 2.71 22.50
CA TRP A 62 11.92 2.39 23.92
C TRP A 62 10.68 2.81 24.69
N ALA A 63 10.16 1.94 25.56
CA ALA A 63 9.07 2.33 26.45
C ALA A 63 9.55 3.40 27.44
N ARG A 64 8.73 4.39 27.75
CA ARG A 64 9.02 5.35 28.82
C ARG A 64 8.53 4.80 30.15
N ASP A 65 9.35 4.97 31.18
CA ASP A 65 8.91 4.82 32.56
C ASP A 65 8.64 6.23 33.13
N PRO A 66 7.38 6.56 33.50
CA PRO A 66 7.07 7.83 34.16
C PRO A 66 7.86 8.06 35.45
N GLY A 67 8.40 7.00 36.07
CA GLY A 67 9.27 7.07 37.25
C GLY A 67 10.74 7.40 36.95
N GLY A 68 11.13 7.55 35.69
CA GLY A 68 12.47 8.02 35.27
C GLY A 68 13.58 6.97 35.26
N ASP A 69 13.29 5.70 35.55
CA ASP A 69 14.27 4.62 35.50
C ASP A 69 14.43 4.08 34.06
N GLN A 70 15.42 4.58 33.33
CA GLN A 70 15.74 4.10 31.98
C GLN A 70 16.15 2.61 31.97
N ASN A 71 16.54 2.00 33.10
CA ASN A 71 16.81 0.56 33.17
C ASN A 71 15.53 -0.30 33.27
N ARG A 72 14.36 0.32 33.50
CA ARG A 72 13.05 -0.37 33.45
C ARG A 72 12.31 -0.18 32.12
N ALA A 73 12.75 0.79 31.32
CA ALA A 73 12.30 1.02 29.95
C ALA A 73 12.77 -0.11 29.02
N GLY A 74 11.85 -1.02 28.65
CA GLY A 74 12.17 -2.10 27.72
C GLY A 74 12.04 -1.67 26.26
N LEU A 75 12.77 -2.38 25.38
CA LEU A 75 12.71 -2.18 23.94
C LEU A 75 11.34 -2.63 23.39
N VAL A 76 10.57 -1.69 22.87
CA VAL A 76 9.22 -1.87 22.31
C VAL A 76 9.27 -2.42 20.90
N GLY A 77 10.29 -2.03 20.13
CA GLY A 77 10.42 -2.45 18.75
C GLY A 77 11.52 -1.71 18.00
N ARG A 78 11.62 -2.00 16.70
CA ARG A 78 12.48 -1.26 15.79
C ARG A 78 11.77 -0.99 14.46
N VAL A 79 12.20 0.08 13.80
CA VAL A 79 11.79 0.45 12.44
C VAL A 79 13.05 0.66 11.61
N ASN A 80 13.19 -0.07 10.51
CA ASN A 80 14.24 0.10 9.53
C ASN A 80 13.68 0.88 8.34
N VAL A 81 14.31 2.01 8.02
CA VAL A 81 14.13 2.75 6.78
C VAL A 81 15.28 2.38 5.85
N SER A 82 15.01 1.54 4.86
CA SER A 82 15.98 0.99 3.91
C SER A 82 15.60 1.32 2.47
N ASN A 83 16.44 0.90 1.51
CA ASN A 83 16.23 1.17 0.09
C ASN A 83 15.93 2.64 -0.21
N VAL A 84 16.60 3.55 0.52
CA VAL A 84 16.41 4.98 0.35
C VAL A 84 17.03 5.41 -0.96
N VAL A 85 16.20 5.94 -1.86
CA VAL A 85 16.61 6.50 -3.14
C VAL A 85 16.28 7.99 -3.14
N ARG A 86 17.30 8.81 -3.43
CA ARG A 86 17.22 10.28 -3.41
C ARG A 86 16.84 10.84 -4.79
N GLY A 87 16.87 12.16 -4.91
CA GLY A 87 16.55 12.85 -6.16
C GLY A 87 15.07 12.73 -6.51
N ALA A 88 14.78 12.43 -7.78
CA ALA A 88 13.41 12.39 -8.29
C ALA A 88 12.51 11.33 -7.62
N PHE A 89 13.08 10.27 -7.03
CA PHE A 89 12.27 9.24 -6.37
C PHE A 89 11.93 9.61 -4.92
N GLY A 90 12.90 10.14 -4.17
CA GLY A 90 12.69 10.62 -2.79
C GLY A 90 12.02 9.61 -1.85
N SER A 91 12.25 8.31 -2.05
CA SER A 91 11.45 7.23 -1.47
C SER A 91 12.29 6.23 -0.69
N ALA A 92 11.66 5.51 0.24
CA ALA A 92 12.28 4.42 0.99
C ALA A 92 11.28 3.29 1.26
N THR A 93 11.80 2.11 1.60
CA THR A 93 11.00 1.01 2.14
C THR A 93 11.16 0.99 3.66
N ILE A 94 10.08 0.70 4.39
CA ILE A 94 10.13 0.47 5.83
C ILE A 94 9.85 -1.00 6.15
N GLY A 95 10.62 -1.54 7.10
CA GLY A 95 10.40 -2.86 7.71
C GLY A 95 10.56 -2.74 9.22
N TYR A 96 9.73 -3.43 9.99
CA TYR A 96 9.64 -3.14 11.41
C TYR A 96 9.22 -4.36 12.23
N ASP A 97 9.69 -4.41 13.48
CA ASP A 97 9.44 -5.51 14.41
C ASP A 97 8.96 -4.92 15.74
N ALA A 98 7.75 -5.28 16.17
CA ALA A 98 7.27 -5.01 17.53
C ALA A 98 7.67 -6.16 18.45
N TYR A 99 8.16 -5.85 19.64
CA TYR A 99 8.64 -6.82 20.61
C TYR A 99 7.67 -7.02 21.78
N ASP A 100 7.65 -8.23 22.31
CA ASP A 100 6.94 -8.54 23.55
C ASP A 100 7.64 -7.83 24.73
N PRO A 101 6.93 -7.51 25.84
CA PRO A 101 5.51 -7.77 26.06
C PRO A 101 4.65 -6.59 25.54
N TYR A 102 5.26 -5.63 24.85
CA TYR A 102 4.65 -4.36 24.44
C TYR A 102 3.80 -4.47 23.17
N ALA A 103 4.04 -5.51 22.36
CA ALA A 103 3.24 -5.79 21.18
C ALA A 103 1.73 -5.82 21.51
N GLY A 104 0.95 -5.04 20.77
CA GLY A 104 -0.50 -4.93 20.95
C GLY A 104 -0.97 -3.96 22.05
N ARG A 105 -0.08 -3.16 22.64
CA ARG A 105 -0.41 -2.18 23.70
C ARG A 105 -0.41 -0.71 23.24
N GLY A 106 -0.31 -0.44 21.94
CA GLY A 106 -0.28 0.91 21.38
C GLY A 106 1.11 1.57 21.31
N LEU A 107 2.05 1.22 22.20
CA LEU A 107 3.39 1.83 22.28
C LEU A 107 4.15 1.78 20.94
N PHE A 108 4.10 0.65 20.24
CA PHE A 108 4.78 0.53 18.94
C PHE A 108 4.13 1.41 17.86
N SER A 109 2.80 1.61 17.91
CA SER A 109 2.11 2.48 16.96
C SER A 109 2.53 3.93 17.14
N GLU A 110 2.67 4.37 18.39
CA GLU A 110 3.21 5.68 18.72
C GLU A 110 4.66 5.84 18.25
N GLY A 111 5.51 4.85 18.53
CA GLY A 111 6.91 4.88 18.08
C GLY A 111 7.09 4.84 16.57
N LEU A 112 6.23 4.10 15.85
CA LEU A 112 6.22 4.11 14.40
C LEU A 112 5.78 5.49 13.86
N ALA A 113 4.80 6.16 14.49
CA ALA A 113 4.42 7.51 14.12
C ALA A 113 5.59 8.50 14.26
N LEU A 114 6.33 8.45 15.37
CA LEU A 114 7.52 9.28 15.58
C LEU A 114 8.64 8.95 14.57
N ALA A 115 8.83 7.68 14.22
CA ALA A 115 9.78 7.29 13.18
C ALA A 115 9.40 7.81 11.79
N LEU A 116 8.10 7.89 11.48
CA LEU A 116 7.59 8.49 10.24
C LEU A 116 7.79 10.01 10.22
N GLU A 117 7.56 10.67 11.34
CA GLU A 117 7.87 12.11 11.50
C GLU A 117 9.34 12.38 11.19
N LEU A 118 10.25 11.58 11.76
CA LEU A 118 11.68 11.67 11.45
C LEU A 118 12.02 11.30 9.99
N ALA A 119 11.27 10.38 9.37
CA ALA A 119 11.48 9.99 7.98
C ALA A 119 11.11 11.13 7.01
N PHE A 120 10.02 11.84 7.27
CA PHE A 120 9.50 12.89 6.41
C PHE A 120 10.07 14.28 6.70
N ALA A 121 10.41 14.58 7.96
CA ALA A 121 10.93 15.89 8.33
C ALA A 121 12.19 16.26 7.51
N ASP A 122 12.28 17.53 7.13
CA ASP A 122 13.39 18.03 6.32
C ASP A 122 14.74 17.88 7.02
N ALA A 123 15.79 17.73 6.23
CA ALA A 123 17.15 17.78 6.76
C ALA A 123 17.44 19.17 7.35
N PRO A 124 18.15 19.27 8.51
CA PRO A 124 18.82 18.19 9.25
C PRO A 124 18.00 17.57 10.39
N LEU A 125 16.69 17.87 10.48
CA LEU A 125 15.81 17.40 11.55
C LEU A 125 15.35 15.96 11.29
N GLY A 126 15.13 15.62 10.03
CA GLY A 126 14.75 14.28 9.59
C GLY A 126 15.45 13.87 8.30
N MET A 127 14.90 12.84 7.66
CA MET A 127 15.48 12.22 6.47
C MET A 127 15.08 12.94 5.19
N GLY A 128 14.09 13.84 5.20
CA GLY A 128 13.61 14.57 4.01
C GLY A 128 13.11 13.64 2.92
N LEU A 129 12.42 12.55 3.28
CA LEU A 129 11.80 11.66 2.31
C LEU A 129 10.47 12.23 1.85
N HIS A 130 10.15 12.04 0.57
CA HIS A 130 8.83 12.31 0.03
C HIS A 130 7.85 11.17 0.31
N ARG A 131 8.34 9.93 0.34
CA ARG A 131 7.50 8.74 0.40
C ARG A 131 8.16 7.60 1.17
N VAL A 132 7.34 6.83 1.88
CA VAL A 132 7.74 5.53 2.44
C VAL A 132 6.75 4.43 2.07
N GLU A 133 7.25 3.22 1.88
CA GLU A 133 6.47 2.04 1.52
C GLU A 133 6.67 0.91 2.52
N ALA A 134 5.58 0.33 3.01
CA ALA A 134 5.55 -0.87 3.83
C ALA A 134 4.98 -2.04 3.01
N ASN A 135 5.78 -3.10 2.87
CA ASN A 135 5.39 -4.31 2.15
C ASN A 135 5.05 -5.40 3.15
N ILE A 136 3.81 -5.89 3.13
CA ILE A 136 3.25 -6.72 4.21
C ILE A 136 2.60 -7.97 3.62
N GLN A 137 2.96 -9.16 4.11
CA GLN A 137 2.27 -10.40 3.71
C GLN A 137 0.76 -10.30 3.97
N PRO A 138 -0.12 -10.71 3.04
CA PRO A 138 -1.58 -10.56 3.20
C PRO A 138 -2.16 -11.20 4.48
N THR A 139 -1.55 -12.29 4.95
CA THR A 139 -1.97 -12.98 6.18
C THR A 139 -1.51 -12.28 7.47
N ASN A 140 -0.64 -11.27 7.39
CA ASN A 140 -0.19 -10.47 8.52
C ASN A 140 -1.15 -9.30 8.81
N THR A 141 -2.38 -9.66 9.20
CA THR A 141 -3.48 -8.71 9.44
C THR A 141 -3.16 -7.68 10.52
N ARG A 142 -2.33 -8.03 11.51
CA ARG A 142 -1.88 -7.10 12.56
C ARG A 142 -1.01 -5.98 11.99
N SER A 143 -0.06 -6.32 11.12
CA SER A 143 0.83 -5.35 10.49
C SER A 143 0.05 -4.47 9.50
N ALA A 144 -0.81 -5.06 8.68
CA ALA A 144 -1.69 -4.31 7.77
C ALA A 144 -2.63 -3.36 8.54
N GLY A 145 -3.22 -3.83 9.64
CA GLY A 145 -4.06 -3.00 10.51
C GLY A 145 -3.30 -1.81 11.11
N LEU A 146 -2.06 -2.03 11.55
CA LEU A 146 -1.20 -0.98 12.11
C LEU A 146 -0.89 0.14 11.10
N VAL A 147 -0.42 -0.20 9.90
CA VAL A 147 -0.09 0.85 8.91
C VAL A 147 -1.33 1.58 8.43
N ARG A 148 -2.46 0.87 8.28
CA ARG A 148 -3.74 1.49 7.92
C ARG A 148 -4.26 2.42 9.02
N SER A 149 -4.07 2.08 10.30
CA SER A 149 -4.45 2.99 11.40
C SER A 149 -3.58 4.23 11.46
N LEU A 150 -2.36 4.20 10.91
CA LEU A 150 -1.49 5.37 10.72
C LEU A 150 -1.78 6.13 9.41
N GLY A 151 -2.76 5.67 8.62
CA GLY A 151 -3.22 6.33 7.40
C GLY A 151 -2.50 5.89 6.12
N PHE A 152 -1.69 4.82 6.15
CA PHE A 152 -1.11 4.28 4.92
C PHE A 152 -2.22 3.83 3.96
N VAL A 153 -2.01 4.12 2.68
CA VAL A 153 -2.89 3.74 1.59
C VAL A 153 -2.35 2.45 0.97
N HIS A 154 -3.21 1.43 0.82
CA HIS A 154 -2.87 0.26 0.00
C HIS A 154 -2.67 0.74 -1.44
N GLU A 155 -1.70 0.24 -2.18
CA GLU A 155 -1.47 0.65 -3.58
C GLU A 155 -1.37 -0.53 -4.54
N GLY A 156 -1.35 -1.75 -4.02
CA GLY A 156 -1.42 -2.94 -4.85
C GLY A 156 -0.83 -4.17 -4.20
N PHE A 157 -0.65 -5.19 -5.03
CA PHE A 157 -0.23 -6.52 -4.64
C PHE A 157 0.96 -6.96 -5.48
N SER A 158 1.92 -7.64 -4.85
CA SER A 158 3.09 -8.20 -5.51
C SER A 158 3.20 -9.69 -5.23
N ARG A 159 3.03 -10.50 -6.27
CA ARG A 159 3.15 -11.97 -6.22
C ARG A 159 4.61 -12.38 -6.08
N GLY A 160 4.93 -13.26 -5.13
CA GLY A 160 6.27 -13.80 -4.91
C GLY A 160 7.32 -12.73 -4.57
N PHE A 161 6.96 -11.75 -3.74
CA PHE A 161 7.75 -10.54 -3.52
C PHE A 161 9.02 -10.77 -2.69
N LEU A 162 8.95 -11.47 -1.54
CA LEU A 162 10.11 -11.69 -0.66
C LEU A 162 10.26 -13.15 -0.23
N HIS A 163 11.50 -13.64 -0.17
CA HIS A 163 11.82 -15.01 0.25
C HIS A 163 11.93 -15.15 1.79
N LEU A 164 10.80 -15.34 2.45
CA LEU A 164 10.62 -15.23 3.90
C LEU A 164 9.68 -16.34 4.45
N PRO A 165 9.68 -16.58 5.77
CA PRO A 165 8.70 -17.44 6.41
C PRO A 165 7.26 -16.94 6.20
N GLY A 166 6.31 -17.88 6.12
CA GLY A 166 4.88 -17.61 6.21
C GLY A 166 4.25 -18.25 7.45
N VAL A 167 2.93 -18.10 7.59
CA VAL A 167 2.16 -18.70 8.70
C VAL A 167 2.23 -20.24 8.75
N ASP A 168 2.58 -20.87 7.63
CA ASP A 168 2.83 -22.31 7.48
C ASP A 168 4.20 -22.76 8.02
N GLY A 169 5.04 -21.82 8.48
CA GLY A 169 6.39 -22.06 9.01
C GLY A 169 7.45 -22.36 7.94
N ARG A 170 7.09 -22.41 6.65
CA ARG A 170 8.02 -22.65 5.56
C ARG A 170 8.58 -21.33 5.04
N ARG A 171 9.80 -21.37 4.53
CA ARG A 171 10.38 -20.25 3.80
C ARG A 171 10.12 -20.44 2.30
N ASP A 172 9.58 -19.42 1.66
CA ASP A 172 9.30 -19.42 0.23
C ASP A 172 9.19 -17.97 -0.27
N TRP A 173 9.05 -17.75 -1.58
CA TRP A 173 8.66 -16.47 -2.15
C TRP A 173 7.22 -16.16 -1.77
N ARG A 174 7.04 -15.15 -0.91
CA ARG A 174 5.74 -14.76 -0.36
C ARG A 174 5.18 -13.52 -1.03
N ASP A 175 3.90 -13.58 -1.30
CA ASP A 175 3.11 -12.45 -1.75
C ASP A 175 3.08 -11.34 -0.70
N HIS A 176 3.04 -10.09 -1.14
CA HIS A 176 2.95 -8.92 -0.27
C HIS A 176 1.97 -7.89 -0.83
N ASP A 177 1.15 -7.33 0.05
CA ASP A 177 0.43 -6.10 -0.17
C ASP A 177 1.37 -4.90 0.05
N ARG A 178 1.29 -3.92 -0.83
CA ARG A 178 2.10 -2.70 -0.78
C ARG A 178 1.27 -1.57 -0.22
N TYR A 179 1.74 -0.98 0.87
CA TYR A 179 1.12 0.16 1.52
C TYR A 179 2.09 1.34 1.47
N ALA A 180 1.61 2.55 1.23
CA ALA A 180 2.46 3.72 1.17
C ALA A 180 1.89 4.93 1.90
N MET A 181 2.80 5.83 2.25
CA MET A 181 2.52 7.13 2.84
C MET A 181 3.38 8.19 2.14
N LEU A 182 2.76 9.31 1.77
CA LEU A 182 3.44 10.49 1.26
C LEU A 182 3.68 11.48 2.40
N ALA A 183 4.76 12.24 2.31
CA ALA A 183 5.09 13.30 3.26
C ALA A 183 3.98 14.37 3.32
N THR A 184 3.36 14.68 2.19
CA THR A 184 2.24 15.65 2.09
C THR A 184 0.96 15.17 2.79
N ASP A 185 0.86 13.87 3.05
CA ASP A 185 -0.28 13.28 3.75
C ASP A 185 -0.05 13.18 5.26
N TRP A 186 1.19 13.37 5.72
CA TRP A 186 1.57 13.15 7.11
C TRP A 186 1.43 14.42 7.97
N PRO A 187 0.81 14.36 9.17
CA PRO A 187 0.09 13.21 9.75
C PRO A 187 -1.26 12.95 9.06
N ALA A 188 -1.54 11.67 8.78
CA ALA A 188 -2.72 11.26 8.01
C ALA A 188 -3.88 10.83 8.91
N MET A 189 -5.10 10.86 8.35
CA MET A 189 -6.26 10.24 8.99
C MET A 189 -6.22 8.71 8.86
N PRO A 190 -6.57 7.97 9.94
CA PRO A 190 -6.66 6.51 9.90
C PRO A 190 -7.61 6.01 8.81
N TYR A 191 -7.31 4.84 8.26
CA TYR A 191 -8.16 4.09 7.32
C TYR A 191 -8.56 4.86 6.06
N ARG A 192 -7.70 5.78 5.60
CA ARG A 192 -7.91 6.51 4.36
C ARG A 192 -8.23 5.53 3.23
N GLN A 193 -9.40 5.71 2.62
CA GLN A 193 -9.77 4.89 1.46
C GLN A 193 -8.88 5.22 0.28
N GLN A 194 -8.52 4.21 -0.50
CA GLN A 194 -7.96 4.42 -1.83
C GLN A 194 -8.94 5.23 -2.66
N SER A 195 -8.59 6.47 -3.00
CA SER A 195 -9.13 7.13 -4.19
C SER A 195 -8.30 6.67 -5.39
N GLY A 196 -8.40 5.38 -5.72
CA GLY A 196 -7.79 4.83 -6.92
C GLY A 196 -8.38 5.50 -8.16
N ARG A 197 -7.58 5.56 -9.21
CA ARG A 197 -8.03 6.13 -10.49
C ARG A 197 -9.10 5.23 -11.10
N ARG A 198 -10.34 5.72 -11.13
CA ARG A 198 -11.47 5.04 -11.78
C ARG A 198 -11.42 5.29 -13.29
N LEU A 199 -11.67 4.25 -14.08
CA LEU A 199 -11.77 4.37 -15.54
C LEU A 199 -13.07 3.78 -16.04
N ALA A 200 -13.56 4.28 -17.17
CA ALA A 200 -14.71 3.71 -17.84
C ALA A 200 -14.43 3.57 -19.33
N VAL A 201 -14.85 2.45 -19.92
CA VAL A 201 -14.86 2.25 -21.37
C VAL A 201 -16.24 1.77 -21.77
N VAL A 202 -16.79 2.29 -22.85
CA VAL A 202 -18.04 1.79 -23.42
C VAL A 202 -17.70 0.97 -24.66
N VAL A 203 -18.19 -0.27 -24.73
CA VAL A 203 -18.11 -1.10 -25.93
C VAL A 203 -19.53 -1.26 -26.46
N ARG A 204 -19.75 -0.98 -27.75
CA ARG A 204 -21.07 -1.19 -28.34
C ARG A 204 -21.38 -2.67 -28.40
N ALA A 205 -22.52 -3.06 -27.85
CA ALA A 205 -22.90 -4.47 -27.75
C ALA A 205 -23.18 -5.09 -29.13
N SER A 206 -22.63 -6.28 -29.35
CA SER A 206 -22.97 -7.14 -30.48
C SER A 206 -24.43 -7.64 -30.39
N PRO A 207 -25.06 -8.06 -31.51
CA PRO A 207 -26.35 -8.74 -31.48
C PRO A 207 -26.37 -9.99 -30.57
N VAL A 208 -25.24 -10.71 -30.53
CA VAL A 208 -25.04 -11.94 -29.77
C VAL A 208 -23.91 -11.72 -28.77
N TRP A 209 -24.13 -12.12 -27.51
CA TRP A 209 -23.09 -12.07 -26.49
C TRP A 209 -21.97 -13.06 -26.81
N ASP A 210 -20.73 -12.59 -26.76
CA ASP A 210 -19.54 -13.38 -27.04
C ASP A 210 -18.51 -13.22 -25.92
N PRO A 211 -18.21 -14.30 -25.15
CA PRO A 211 -17.19 -14.26 -24.12
C PRO A 211 -15.77 -14.01 -24.66
N ALA A 212 -15.52 -14.24 -25.95
CA ALA A 212 -14.27 -13.93 -26.64
C ALA A 212 -14.29 -12.55 -27.32
N GLY A 213 -15.36 -11.78 -27.13
CA GLY A 213 -15.52 -10.45 -27.70
C GLY A 213 -14.62 -9.40 -27.03
N LEU A 214 -14.63 -8.18 -27.59
CA LEU A 214 -13.79 -7.09 -27.12
C LEU A 214 -14.09 -6.70 -25.66
N ALA A 215 -15.37 -6.63 -25.25
CA ALA A 215 -15.72 -6.13 -23.93
C ALA A 215 -15.24 -7.05 -22.78
N PRO A 216 -15.45 -8.37 -22.79
CA PRO A 216 -14.90 -9.26 -21.76
C PRO A 216 -13.37 -9.28 -21.73
N LEU A 217 -12.71 -9.33 -22.89
CA LEU A 217 -11.25 -9.35 -22.95
C LEU A 217 -10.63 -8.04 -22.48
N LEU A 218 -11.24 -6.90 -22.82
CA LEU A 218 -10.80 -5.59 -22.38
C LEU A 218 -11.01 -5.39 -20.87
N ALA A 219 -12.16 -5.84 -20.34
CA ALA A 219 -12.42 -5.80 -18.90
C ALA A 219 -11.37 -6.62 -18.12
N ALA A 220 -11.02 -7.81 -18.64
CA ALA A 220 -10.00 -8.67 -18.07
C ALA A 220 -8.60 -8.02 -18.12
N GLU A 221 -8.21 -7.44 -19.25
CA GLU A 221 -6.92 -6.75 -19.42
C GLU A 221 -6.79 -5.54 -18.49
N LEU A 222 -7.87 -4.76 -18.35
CA LEU A 222 -7.92 -3.59 -17.45
C LEU A 222 -8.05 -3.98 -15.97
N GLY A 223 -8.41 -5.23 -15.66
CA GLY A 223 -8.69 -5.67 -14.29
C GLY A 223 -9.90 -4.99 -13.66
N VAL A 224 -10.91 -4.62 -14.46
CA VAL A 224 -12.13 -3.94 -14.01
C VAL A 224 -13.38 -4.78 -14.31
N PRO A 225 -14.51 -4.56 -13.60
CA PRO A 225 -15.76 -5.26 -13.89
C PRO A 225 -16.29 -5.00 -15.31
N LEU A 226 -16.94 -6.01 -15.89
CA LEU A 226 -17.76 -5.89 -17.10
C LEU A 226 -19.23 -5.71 -16.70
N TYR A 227 -19.89 -4.72 -17.29
CA TYR A 227 -21.29 -4.37 -17.11
C TYR A 227 -22.02 -4.50 -18.45
N THR A 228 -22.68 -5.64 -18.70
CA THR A 228 -23.41 -5.88 -19.95
C THR A 228 -24.90 -5.60 -19.79
N ALA A 229 -25.48 -4.82 -20.71
CA ALA A 229 -26.91 -4.55 -20.74
C ALA A 229 -27.69 -5.82 -21.12
N GLY A 230 -28.74 -6.12 -20.37
CA GLY A 230 -29.61 -7.27 -20.60
C GLY A 230 -31.02 -7.04 -20.07
N PRO A 231 -31.92 -8.04 -20.20
CA PRO A 231 -33.31 -7.92 -19.76
C PRO A 231 -33.47 -7.54 -18.28
N GLU A 232 -32.55 -8.02 -17.43
CA GLU A 232 -32.55 -7.78 -15.98
C GLU A 232 -31.65 -6.59 -15.57
N LEU A 233 -30.63 -6.29 -16.38
CA LEU A 233 -29.66 -5.21 -16.15
C LEU A 233 -29.91 -4.07 -17.12
N THR A 234 -30.87 -3.21 -16.75
CA THR A 234 -31.21 -2.00 -17.52
C THR A 234 -30.09 -0.96 -17.48
N LEU A 235 -30.05 -0.07 -18.47
CA LEU A 235 -29.04 0.98 -18.56
C LEU A 235 -28.92 1.87 -17.31
N PRO A 236 -30.01 2.35 -16.69
CA PRO A 236 -29.90 3.11 -15.44
C PRO A 236 -29.21 2.32 -14.32
N VAL A 237 -29.47 1.02 -14.23
CA VAL A 237 -28.84 0.13 -13.25
C VAL A 237 -27.35 -0.01 -13.56
N LEU A 238 -26.95 -0.18 -14.82
CA LEU A 238 -25.53 -0.26 -15.20
C LEU A 238 -24.75 1.01 -14.81
N PHE A 239 -25.30 2.19 -15.09
CA PHE A 239 -24.62 3.44 -14.74
C PHE A 239 -24.56 3.65 -13.22
N GLU A 240 -25.54 3.16 -12.46
CA GLU A 240 -25.50 3.18 -11.00
C GLU A 240 -24.44 2.22 -10.46
N LEU A 241 -24.32 1.00 -11.01
CA LEU A 241 -23.24 0.06 -10.69
C LEU A 241 -21.87 0.66 -11.01
N LEU A 242 -21.73 1.27 -12.19
CA LEU A 242 -20.52 1.97 -12.59
C LEU A 242 -20.19 3.12 -11.62
N ARG A 243 -21.20 3.88 -11.17
CA ARG A 243 -21.06 5.01 -10.22
C ARG A 243 -20.47 4.58 -8.89
N VAL A 244 -20.88 3.43 -8.36
CA VAL A 244 -20.44 2.93 -7.05
C VAL A 244 -19.19 2.04 -7.14
N SER A 245 -18.78 1.65 -8.36
CA SER A 245 -17.57 0.86 -8.55
C SER A 245 -16.32 1.64 -8.12
N PRO A 246 -15.47 1.08 -7.23
CA PRO A 246 -14.24 1.74 -6.79
C PRO A 246 -13.16 1.80 -7.87
N VAL A 247 -13.27 0.98 -8.92
CA VAL A 247 -12.30 0.90 -10.02
C VAL A 247 -12.89 1.35 -11.37
N GLY A 248 -14.20 1.58 -11.42
CA GLY A 248 -14.93 1.85 -12.66
C GLY A 248 -15.31 0.54 -13.38
N GLY A 249 -15.23 0.49 -14.71
CA GLY A 249 -15.61 -0.70 -15.46
C GLY A 249 -15.72 -0.53 -16.97
N VAL A 250 -15.87 -1.66 -17.66
CA VAL A 250 -16.26 -1.70 -19.08
C VAL A 250 -17.77 -1.86 -19.15
N VAL A 251 -18.45 -0.98 -19.88
CA VAL A 251 -19.90 -1.04 -20.11
C VAL A 251 -20.17 -1.51 -21.53
N GLU A 252 -20.81 -2.67 -21.67
CA GLU A 252 -21.25 -3.19 -22.95
C GLU A 252 -22.74 -2.89 -23.16
N CYS A 253 -23.07 -2.00 -24.09
CA CYS A 253 -24.46 -1.60 -24.33
C CYS A 253 -24.73 -1.14 -25.78
N ARG A 254 -26.00 -1.11 -26.18
CA ARG A 254 -26.42 -0.61 -27.51
C ARG A 254 -26.71 0.90 -27.54
N THR A 255 -26.67 1.54 -26.38
CA THR A 255 -27.03 2.95 -26.22
C THR A 255 -25.97 3.87 -26.79
N SER A 256 -26.41 4.98 -27.38
CA SER A 256 -25.53 5.97 -27.99
C SER A 256 -26.06 7.39 -27.78
N GLY A 257 -25.32 8.38 -28.26
CA GLY A 257 -25.75 9.77 -28.26
C GLY A 257 -26.02 10.34 -26.86
N ALA A 258 -27.11 11.10 -26.72
CA ALA A 258 -27.43 11.86 -25.51
C ALA A 258 -27.67 10.97 -24.29
N GLU A 259 -28.34 9.82 -24.46
CA GLU A 259 -28.67 8.92 -23.36
C GLU A 259 -27.40 8.32 -22.72
N LEU A 260 -26.44 7.89 -23.55
CA LEU A 260 -25.13 7.41 -23.09
C LEU A 260 -24.38 8.51 -22.31
N ARG A 261 -24.34 9.72 -22.85
CA ARG A 261 -23.66 10.86 -22.21
C ARG A 261 -24.27 11.20 -20.85
N ILE A 262 -25.61 11.19 -20.74
CA ILE A 262 -26.32 11.43 -19.47
C ILE A 262 -25.99 10.33 -18.45
N GLY A 263 -25.98 9.07 -18.90
CA GLY A 263 -25.62 7.92 -18.06
C GLY A 263 -24.21 8.03 -17.49
N LEU A 264 -23.22 8.30 -18.33
CA LEU A 264 -21.83 8.49 -17.92
C LEU A 264 -21.66 9.66 -16.95
N ALA A 265 -22.30 10.79 -17.22
CA ALA A 265 -22.28 11.94 -16.31
C ALA A 265 -22.88 11.60 -14.93
N ARG A 266 -23.98 10.85 -14.89
CA ARG A 266 -24.58 10.36 -13.62
C ARG A 266 -23.66 9.38 -12.89
N ALA A 267 -22.89 8.58 -13.63
CA ALA A 267 -21.86 7.71 -13.09
C ALA A 267 -20.59 8.45 -12.60
N ARG A 268 -20.58 9.80 -12.70
CA ARG A 268 -19.46 10.68 -12.37
C ARG A 268 -18.24 10.50 -13.27
N PHE A 269 -18.48 10.25 -14.56
CA PHE A 269 -17.47 10.25 -15.61
C PHE A 269 -17.72 11.41 -16.57
N ASP A 270 -16.66 12.06 -17.04
CA ASP A 270 -16.76 13.02 -18.14
C ASP A 270 -17.00 12.24 -19.45
N PRO A 271 -18.18 12.37 -20.10
CA PRO A 271 -18.46 11.66 -21.34
C PRO A 271 -17.53 12.03 -22.50
N ALA A 272 -16.80 13.15 -22.43
CA ALA A 272 -15.82 13.54 -23.44
C ALA A 272 -14.50 12.74 -23.34
N VAL A 273 -14.20 12.16 -22.17
CA VAL A 273 -12.98 11.39 -21.90
C VAL A 273 -13.21 9.89 -22.06
N VAL A 274 -14.43 9.41 -21.79
CA VAL A 274 -14.79 7.98 -21.86
C VAL A 274 -14.68 7.46 -23.30
N PRO A 275 -13.77 6.52 -23.60
CA PRO A 275 -13.69 5.91 -24.93
C PRO A 275 -14.96 5.10 -25.25
N VAL A 276 -15.45 5.24 -26.48
CA VAL A 276 -16.58 4.45 -27.00
C VAL A 276 -16.08 3.65 -28.20
N LEU A 277 -16.03 2.32 -28.04
CA LEU A 277 -15.46 1.40 -29.02
C LEU A 277 -16.56 0.59 -29.71
N ASP A 278 -16.38 0.34 -31.01
CA ASP A 278 -17.26 -0.56 -31.77
C ASP A 278 -16.80 -2.03 -31.60
N PRO A 279 -17.71 -3.01 -31.72
CA PRO A 279 -17.33 -4.41 -31.71
C PRO A 279 -16.48 -4.73 -32.94
N VAL A 280 -15.55 -5.69 -32.78
CA VAL A 280 -14.66 -6.16 -33.85
C VAL A 280 -14.93 -7.65 -34.06
N GLU A 281 -15.05 -8.09 -35.32
CA GLU A 281 -15.34 -9.50 -35.63
C GLU A 281 -14.18 -10.44 -35.28
N ASP A 282 -12.93 -10.01 -35.47
CA ASP A 282 -11.72 -10.76 -35.11
C ASP A 282 -10.91 -10.00 -34.06
N VAL A 283 -11.15 -10.33 -32.78
CA VAL A 283 -10.53 -9.65 -31.64
C VAL A 283 -9.11 -10.19 -31.41
N THR A 284 -8.12 -9.46 -31.92
CA THR A 284 -6.71 -9.79 -31.68
C THR A 284 -6.23 -9.29 -30.32
N ARG A 285 -5.25 -9.98 -29.73
CA ARG A 285 -4.59 -9.54 -28.47
C ARG A 285 -4.05 -8.10 -28.55
N SER A 286 -3.45 -7.75 -29.69
CA SER A 286 -2.89 -6.41 -29.93
C SER A 286 -3.96 -5.33 -29.90
N ALA A 287 -5.15 -5.60 -30.44
CA ALA A 287 -6.27 -4.66 -30.40
C ALA A 287 -6.78 -4.43 -28.96
N VAL A 288 -6.91 -5.50 -28.18
CA VAL A 288 -7.33 -5.42 -26.76
C VAL A 288 -6.33 -4.60 -25.95
N THR A 289 -5.03 -4.93 -26.04
CA THR A 289 -3.98 -4.19 -25.32
C THR A 289 -3.93 -2.72 -25.72
N ARG A 290 -4.05 -2.41 -27.02
CA ARG A 290 -4.09 -1.02 -27.48
C ARG A 290 -5.27 -0.26 -26.86
N ALA A 291 -6.48 -0.83 -26.95
CA ALA A 291 -7.68 -0.22 -26.38
C ALA A 291 -7.55 0.00 -24.86
N ALA A 292 -6.95 -0.95 -24.14
CA ALA A 292 -6.69 -0.83 -22.71
C ALA A 292 -5.73 0.32 -22.41
N LEU A 293 -4.60 0.39 -23.12
CA LEU A 293 -3.61 1.46 -22.93
C LEU A 293 -4.17 2.84 -23.29
N GLU A 294 -4.99 2.95 -24.33
CA GLU A 294 -5.67 4.19 -24.71
C GLU A 294 -6.67 4.63 -23.64
N ALA A 295 -7.45 3.70 -23.06
CA ALA A 295 -8.34 4.00 -21.94
C ALA A 295 -7.56 4.44 -20.69
N ILE A 296 -6.45 3.77 -20.38
CA ILE A 296 -5.53 4.15 -19.30
C ILE A 296 -4.87 5.50 -19.60
N ALA A 297 -4.63 5.88 -20.85
CA ALA A 297 -4.10 7.21 -21.16
C ALA A 297 -5.17 8.30 -21.02
N ALA A 298 -6.39 8.04 -21.52
CA ALA A 298 -7.49 9.02 -21.53
C ALA A 298 -7.80 9.55 -20.13
N PHE A 299 -7.88 8.66 -19.14
CA PHE A 299 -8.18 9.04 -17.77
C PHE A 299 -6.96 9.63 -17.03
N ALA A 300 -5.75 9.61 -17.59
CA ALA A 300 -4.51 10.01 -16.91
C ALA A 300 -4.35 11.52 -16.91
N ALA A 301 -4.95 12.17 -17.91
CA ALA A 301 -4.94 13.61 -18.09
C ALA A 301 -6.03 14.33 -17.28
N THR A 302 -6.85 13.59 -16.52
CA THR A 302 -8.08 14.11 -15.87
C THR A 302 -8.06 14.07 -14.34
N THR A 303 -6.96 13.60 -13.74
CA THR A 303 -6.70 13.53 -12.27
C THR A 303 -5.44 14.29 -11.95
#